data_AF-A0A7L0NWN8-F1
#
_entry.id   AF-A0A7L0NWN8-F1
#
_cell.length_a   1.000
_cell.length_b   1.000
_cell.length_c   1.000
_cell.angle_alpha   90.00
_cell.angle_beta   90.00
_cell.angle_gamma   90.00
#
_symmetry.space_group_name_H-M   'P 1'
#
loop_
_entity.id
_entity.type
_entity.pdbx_description
1 polymer ?
#
loop_
_entity_poly.entity_id
_entity_poly.type
_entity_poly.pdbx_seq_one_letter_code
_entity_poly.pdbx_strand_id
1 'polypeptide(L)'
;VRDISLLSMVSKNISHHLIDYISTSSGIRRLLLQDFHTLELPGGGEGASLLEHYKSLGLLLKRCTLLLPTRDRLKYVHKVLSEVSCFKLNGCASPLHCQGLSCYGVFLQVLTAGWDELECHRVFNFLWELSNLARKVQAVVSSKAGSARKLELRIRLFCRRVLLNHWIHRSDLAFWLTRILKPWPIVNQARLLYIIFGPVSSLDGYVVWQKMIERPTDETSLKGLAEAIKLLYGTEAREWTADDVISLVDELSVVPQEWLMENNARLLLLSGNNICYTVLASKAVNGRAMELAKLMVFMVLVCEKDLYCMEWAVKMMQKVCKVFSTPWERNSFLQYLENAFAHMLMDTLQSVLAGGLDEEDSNSLNLFHLVNAQANFHKAILYMAMRSSICTI
;
A
#
# COMPACT_ATOMS: atom_id res chain seq x y z
N VAL A 1 34.26 6.04 -6.48
CA VAL A 1 33.15 6.15 -7.47
C VAL A 1 32.79 7.60 -7.78
N ARG A 2 32.61 8.46 -6.77
CA ARG A 2 32.20 9.87 -6.96
C ARG A 2 33.18 10.70 -7.82
N ASP A 3 34.48 10.56 -7.61
CA ASP A 3 35.47 11.34 -8.38
C ASP A 3 35.50 10.91 -9.85
N ILE A 4 35.45 9.59 -10.11
CA ILE A 4 35.34 9.01 -11.45
C ILE A 4 34.06 9.51 -12.16
N SER A 5 32.97 9.65 -11.40
CA SER A 5 31.70 10.18 -11.89
C SER A 5 31.83 11.64 -12.35
N LEU A 6 32.59 12.47 -11.65
CA LEU A 6 32.87 13.85 -12.09
C LEU A 6 33.78 13.87 -13.33
N LEU A 7 34.83 13.04 -13.35
CA LEU A 7 35.75 12.92 -14.49
C LEU A 7 35.03 12.51 -15.78
N SER A 8 33.99 11.68 -15.70
CA SER A 8 33.20 11.27 -16.87
C SER A 8 32.57 12.45 -17.64
N MET A 9 32.37 13.60 -16.99
CA MET A 9 31.79 14.78 -17.63
C MET A 9 32.82 15.72 -18.25
N VAL A 10 34.13 15.47 -18.07
CA VAL A 10 35.20 16.37 -18.54
C VAL A 10 35.40 16.25 -20.06
N SER A 11 35.20 15.06 -20.64
CA SER A 11 35.32 14.83 -22.08
C SER A 11 34.59 13.56 -22.52
N LYS A 12 34.09 13.57 -23.77
CA LYS A 12 33.49 12.39 -24.42
C LYS A 12 34.46 11.21 -24.47
N ASN A 13 35.75 11.46 -24.69
CA ASN A 13 36.77 10.39 -24.75
C ASN A 13 36.96 9.73 -23.38
N ILE A 14 37.01 10.53 -22.31
CA ILE A 14 37.09 10.03 -20.93
C ILE A 14 35.84 9.21 -20.59
N SER A 15 34.66 9.71 -20.96
CA SER A 15 33.40 8.98 -20.78
C SER A 15 33.40 7.62 -21.48
N HIS A 16 33.88 7.55 -22.72
CA HIS A 16 34.00 6.28 -23.45
C HIS A 16 34.98 5.32 -22.79
N HIS A 17 36.19 5.78 -22.42
CA HIS A 17 37.15 4.92 -21.72
C HIS A 17 36.60 4.38 -20.39
N LEU A 18 35.81 5.18 -19.68
CA LEU A 18 35.14 4.73 -18.46
C LEU A 18 34.06 3.70 -18.76
N ILE A 19 33.23 3.89 -19.79
CA ILE A 19 32.23 2.90 -20.23
C ILE A 19 32.91 1.56 -20.59
N ASP A 20 34.01 1.62 -21.34
CA ASP A 20 34.77 0.43 -21.72
C ASP A 20 35.36 -0.26 -20.49
N TYR A 21 35.98 0.49 -19.59
CA TYR A 21 36.52 -0.06 -18.34
C TYR A 21 35.44 -0.70 -17.47
N ILE A 22 34.30 -0.03 -17.26
CA ILE A 22 33.17 -0.55 -16.47
C ILE A 22 32.65 -1.85 -17.07
N SER A 23 32.69 -2.00 -18.39
CA SER A 23 32.27 -3.21 -19.10
C SER A 23 33.23 -4.38 -18.99
N THR A 24 34.47 -4.17 -18.51
CA THR A 24 35.44 -5.26 -18.30
C THR A 24 35.11 -6.05 -17.04
N SER A 25 35.55 -7.32 -16.99
CA SER A 25 35.40 -8.16 -15.80
C SER A 25 36.06 -7.56 -14.54
N SER A 26 37.17 -6.82 -14.73
CA SER A 26 37.84 -6.12 -13.62
C SER A 26 37.02 -4.93 -13.13
N GLY A 27 36.48 -4.13 -14.05
CA GLY A 27 35.58 -3.01 -13.73
C GLY A 27 34.33 -3.47 -12.99
N ILE A 28 33.66 -4.49 -13.51
CA ILE A 28 32.46 -5.09 -12.88
C ILE A 28 32.78 -5.57 -11.46
N ARG A 29 33.83 -6.38 -11.28
CA ARG A 29 34.20 -6.92 -9.95
C ARG A 29 34.53 -5.82 -8.95
N ARG A 30 35.15 -4.73 -9.40
CA ARG A 30 35.52 -3.60 -8.53
C ARG A 30 34.33 -2.70 -8.18
N LEU A 31 33.37 -2.55 -9.08
CA LEU A 31 32.27 -1.58 -8.93
C LEU A 31 30.99 -2.20 -8.38
N LEU A 32 30.72 -3.48 -8.63
CA LEU A 32 29.51 -4.16 -8.17
C LEU A 32 29.79 -4.90 -6.87
N LEU A 33 29.65 -4.20 -5.74
CA LEU A 33 29.71 -4.82 -4.42
C LEU A 33 28.48 -5.73 -4.24
N GLN A 34 28.70 -6.98 -3.82
CA GLN A 34 27.65 -8.01 -3.77
C GLN A 34 27.34 -8.56 -2.37
N ASP A 35 27.92 -7.97 -1.32
CA ASP A 35 27.76 -8.40 0.08
C ASP A 35 26.41 -7.94 0.66
N PHE A 36 25.32 -8.35 0.03
CA PHE A 36 23.95 -7.91 0.37
C PHE A 36 23.31 -8.65 1.56
N HIS A 37 23.96 -9.69 2.07
CA HIS A 37 23.40 -10.61 3.08
C HIS A 37 24.13 -10.54 4.42
N THR A 38 25.07 -9.61 4.58
CA THR A 38 25.79 -9.45 5.85
C THR A 38 24.81 -8.92 6.88
N LEU A 39 24.61 -9.69 7.96
CA LEU A 39 23.71 -9.35 9.06
C LEU A 39 24.17 -8.03 9.70
N GLU A 40 23.35 -7.00 9.61
CA GLU A 40 23.52 -5.80 10.42
C GLU A 40 23.42 -6.23 11.89
N LEU A 41 24.55 -6.26 12.61
CA LEU A 41 24.53 -6.12 14.05
C LEU A 41 23.87 -4.76 14.36
N PRO A 42 22.95 -4.68 15.34
CA PRO A 42 22.29 -3.42 15.68
C PRO A 42 23.34 -2.42 16.17
N GLY A 43 23.75 -1.50 15.28
CA GLY A 43 24.81 -0.51 15.51
C GLY A 43 25.88 -0.39 14.41
N GLY A 44 25.93 -1.30 13.42
CA GLY A 44 26.96 -1.27 12.35
C GLY A 44 26.51 -0.47 11.11
N GLY A 45 27.20 0.62 10.79
CA GLY A 45 26.92 1.50 9.63
C GLY A 45 27.18 0.91 8.22
N GLU A 46 27.28 -0.42 8.08
CA GLU A 46 27.67 -1.07 6.81
C GLU A 46 26.53 -1.10 5.78
N GLY A 47 25.27 -1.29 6.16
CA GLY A 47 24.16 -1.27 5.20
C GLY A 47 23.87 0.11 4.60
N ALA A 48 24.09 1.17 5.38
CA ALA A 48 24.09 2.54 4.88
C ALA A 48 25.21 2.77 3.84
N SER A 49 26.36 2.12 4.03
CA SER A 49 27.50 2.24 3.10
C SER A 49 27.21 1.61 1.73
N LEU A 50 26.48 0.49 1.67
CA LEU A 50 26.17 -0.19 0.43
C LEU A 50 25.12 0.55 -0.40
N LEU A 51 24.05 1.04 0.25
CA LEU A 51 23.06 1.88 -0.41
C LEU A 51 23.68 3.17 -0.98
N GLU A 52 24.55 3.82 -0.23
CA GLU A 52 25.25 5.04 -0.67
C GLU A 52 26.26 4.75 -1.80
N HIS A 53 26.88 3.58 -1.80
CA HIS A 53 27.71 3.12 -2.93
C HIS A 53 26.88 2.98 -4.21
N TYR A 54 25.73 2.29 -4.15
CA TYR A 54 24.84 2.14 -5.31
C TYR A 54 24.20 3.45 -5.76
N LYS A 55 23.97 4.39 -4.84
CA LYS A 55 23.60 5.77 -5.18
C LYS A 55 24.70 6.46 -5.99
N SER A 56 25.95 6.35 -5.54
CA SER A 56 27.12 6.90 -6.24
C SER A 56 27.35 6.23 -7.61
N LEU A 57 27.11 4.92 -7.69
CA LEU A 57 27.22 4.15 -8.94
C LEU A 57 26.12 4.54 -9.94
N GLY A 58 24.90 4.78 -9.46
CA GLY A 58 23.79 5.32 -10.25
C GLY A 58 24.16 6.65 -10.90
N LEU A 59 24.80 7.54 -10.13
CA LEU A 59 25.25 8.83 -10.63
C LEU A 59 26.40 8.70 -11.66
N LEU A 60 27.35 7.79 -11.42
CA LEU A 60 28.40 7.46 -12.40
C LEU A 60 27.79 7.00 -13.73
N LEU A 61 26.91 6.00 -13.70
CA LEU A 61 26.31 5.47 -14.91
C LEU A 61 25.37 6.47 -15.58
N LYS A 62 24.67 7.30 -14.82
CA LYS A 62 23.89 8.41 -15.37
C LYS A 62 24.76 9.35 -16.21
N ARG A 63 25.90 9.80 -15.68
CA ARG A 63 26.79 10.75 -16.36
C ARG A 63 27.51 10.12 -17.54
N CYS A 64 28.06 8.92 -17.38
CA CYS A 64 28.73 8.21 -18.48
C CYS A 64 27.81 7.95 -19.68
N THR A 65 26.52 7.76 -19.43
CA THR A 65 25.54 7.40 -20.47
C THR A 65 24.68 8.58 -20.92
N LEU A 66 24.97 9.81 -20.47
CA LEU A 66 24.11 10.98 -20.68
C LEU A 66 23.81 11.27 -22.16
N LEU A 67 24.78 10.99 -23.05
CA LEU A 67 24.65 11.24 -24.50
C LEU A 67 23.98 10.09 -25.27
N LEU A 68 23.66 8.99 -24.60
CA LEU A 68 23.03 7.83 -25.24
C LEU A 68 21.50 7.97 -25.21
N PRO A 69 20.78 7.49 -26.23
CA PRO A 69 19.33 7.37 -26.17
C PRO A 69 18.87 6.48 -25.00
N THR A 70 17.71 6.77 -24.40
CA THR A 70 17.15 6.06 -23.23
C THR A 70 17.26 4.53 -23.35
N ARG A 71 16.91 3.98 -24.52
CA ARG A 71 16.96 2.54 -24.80
C ARG A 71 18.37 1.96 -24.66
N ASP A 72 19.37 2.65 -25.21
CA ASP A 72 20.74 2.15 -25.24
C ASP A 72 21.40 2.34 -23.86
N ARG A 73 21.01 3.38 -23.11
CA ARG A 73 21.34 3.53 -21.68
C ARG A 73 20.87 2.33 -20.87
N LEU A 74 19.60 1.94 -21.03
CA LEU A 74 19.01 0.84 -20.27
C LEU A 74 19.64 -0.51 -20.63
N LYS A 75 19.88 -0.77 -21.92
CA LYS A 75 20.61 -1.98 -22.36
C LYS A 75 22.00 -2.07 -21.76
N TYR A 76 22.74 -0.94 -21.76
CA TYR A 76 24.07 -0.88 -21.18
C TYR A 76 24.05 -1.12 -19.67
N VAL A 77 23.20 -0.39 -18.94
CA VAL A 77 23.03 -0.55 -17.49
C VAL A 77 22.66 -1.98 -17.14
N HIS A 78 21.74 -2.58 -17.89
CA HIS A 78 21.35 -3.97 -17.67
C HIS A 78 22.52 -4.94 -17.87
N LYS A 79 23.31 -4.77 -18.94
CA LYS A 79 24.51 -5.60 -19.20
C LYS A 79 25.49 -5.54 -18.02
N VAL A 80 25.68 -4.37 -17.42
CA VAL A 80 26.56 -4.23 -16.25
C VAL A 80 25.94 -4.94 -15.04
N LEU A 81 24.66 -4.70 -14.77
CA LEU A 81 24.00 -5.19 -13.55
C LEU A 81 23.55 -6.67 -13.61
N SER A 82 23.54 -7.31 -14.78
CA SER A 82 23.07 -8.69 -14.96
C SER A 82 23.91 -9.73 -14.21
N GLU A 83 25.14 -9.38 -13.86
CA GLU A 83 26.06 -10.19 -13.05
C GLU A 83 25.62 -10.29 -11.58
N VAL A 84 24.77 -9.37 -11.11
CA VAL A 84 24.30 -9.36 -9.72
C VAL A 84 23.02 -10.18 -9.58
N SER A 85 23.14 -11.39 -9.05
CA SER A 85 22.00 -12.30 -8.86
C SER A 85 20.90 -11.70 -7.98
N CYS A 86 21.27 -10.94 -6.94
CA CYS A 86 20.34 -10.35 -5.97
C CYS A 86 19.46 -9.23 -6.55
N PHE A 87 19.77 -8.72 -7.75
CA PHE A 87 18.94 -7.74 -8.45
C PHE A 87 17.82 -8.40 -9.26
N LYS A 88 17.92 -9.71 -9.48
CA LYS A 88 16.92 -10.49 -10.22
C LYS A 88 15.81 -10.91 -9.26
N LEU A 89 14.55 -10.78 -9.69
CA LEU A 89 13.37 -11.12 -8.88
C LEU A 89 13.40 -12.55 -8.29
N ASN A 90 13.99 -13.51 -9.01
CA ASN A 90 14.14 -14.90 -8.57
C ASN A 90 15.58 -15.29 -8.22
N GLY A 91 16.53 -14.35 -8.18
CA GLY A 91 17.96 -14.67 -8.11
C GLY A 91 18.54 -14.78 -6.71
N CYS A 92 17.81 -14.37 -5.67
CA CYS A 92 18.24 -14.47 -4.27
C CYS A 92 17.50 -15.60 -3.53
N ALA A 93 18.25 -16.38 -2.75
CA ALA A 93 17.71 -17.45 -1.90
C ALA A 93 17.02 -16.91 -0.64
N SER A 94 17.51 -15.81 -0.06
CA SER A 94 16.97 -15.16 1.14
C SER A 94 16.59 -13.69 0.87
N PRO A 95 15.55 -13.43 0.06
CA PRO A 95 15.25 -12.08 -0.41
C PRO A 95 14.77 -11.15 0.72
N LEU A 96 14.20 -11.68 1.81
CA LEU A 96 13.72 -10.88 2.93
C LEU A 96 14.86 -10.13 3.63
N HIS A 97 15.98 -10.81 3.86
CA HIS A 97 17.17 -10.29 4.54
C HIS A 97 18.25 -9.76 3.58
N CYS A 98 17.93 -9.65 2.28
CA CYS A 98 18.85 -9.19 1.25
C CYS A 98 18.64 -7.70 0.92
N GLN A 99 19.70 -6.89 0.96
CA GLN A 99 19.65 -5.49 0.56
C GLN A 99 19.73 -5.26 -0.96
N GLY A 100 19.94 -6.31 -1.76
CA GLY A 100 20.18 -6.21 -3.20
C GLY A 100 19.08 -5.48 -3.97
N LEU A 101 17.81 -5.84 -3.75
CA LEU A 101 16.70 -5.15 -4.42
C LEU A 101 16.62 -3.67 -4.03
N SER A 102 16.87 -3.33 -2.76
CA SER A 102 16.88 -1.93 -2.31
C SER A 102 18.04 -1.13 -2.93
N CYS A 103 19.22 -1.74 -3.03
CA CYS A 103 20.36 -1.15 -3.72
C CYS A 103 20.04 -0.90 -5.21
N TYR A 104 19.35 -1.84 -5.85
CA TYR A 104 18.91 -1.68 -7.22
C TYR A 104 17.88 -0.55 -7.38
N GLY A 105 16.92 -0.45 -6.45
CA GLY A 105 15.94 0.63 -6.43
C GLY A 105 16.57 2.02 -6.25
N VAL A 106 17.49 2.19 -5.30
CA VAL A 106 18.23 3.46 -5.11
C VAL A 106 19.07 3.80 -6.34
N PHE A 107 19.73 2.80 -6.93
CA PHE A 107 20.48 2.99 -8.17
C PHE A 107 19.57 3.50 -9.30
N LEU A 108 18.40 2.88 -9.50
CA LEU A 108 17.45 3.25 -10.55
C LEU A 108 16.87 4.64 -10.31
N GLN A 109 16.54 4.98 -9.06
CA GLN A 109 16.07 6.31 -8.69
C GLN A 109 17.08 7.38 -9.12
N VAL A 110 18.36 7.19 -8.81
CA VAL A 110 19.42 8.16 -9.17
C VAL A 110 19.62 8.23 -10.68
N LEU A 111 19.63 7.07 -11.35
CA LEU A 111 19.79 6.97 -12.79
C LEU A 111 18.72 7.77 -13.54
N THR A 112 17.47 7.63 -13.10
CA THR A 112 16.27 8.20 -13.73
C THR A 112 15.87 9.57 -13.19
N ALA A 113 16.54 10.07 -12.14
CA ALA A 113 16.24 11.38 -11.57
C ALA A 113 16.28 12.48 -12.65
N GLY A 114 15.20 13.27 -12.76
CA GLY A 114 15.08 14.34 -13.75
C GLY A 114 14.76 13.89 -15.18
N TRP A 115 14.46 12.61 -15.39
CA TRP A 115 13.87 12.13 -16.65
C TRP A 115 12.39 12.47 -16.68
N ASP A 116 11.84 12.68 -17.88
CA ASP A 116 10.40 12.91 -18.04
C ASP A 116 9.57 11.62 -17.84
N GLU A 117 8.24 11.77 -17.75
CA GLU A 117 7.33 10.63 -17.53
C GLU A 117 7.37 9.60 -18.66
N LEU A 118 7.64 10.01 -19.91
CA LEU A 118 7.71 9.09 -21.05
C LEU A 118 8.97 8.23 -20.98
N GLU A 119 10.10 8.82 -20.60
CA GLU A 119 11.34 8.10 -20.34
C GLU A 119 11.19 7.15 -19.13
N CYS A 120 10.58 7.62 -18.04
CA CYS A 120 10.27 6.77 -16.88
C CYS A 120 9.34 5.60 -17.25
N HIS A 121 8.37 5.82 -18.15
CA HIS A 121 7.53 4.75 -18.67
C HIS A 121 8.32 3.71 -19.47
N ARG A 122 9.31 4.14 -20.27
CA ARG A 122 10.24 3.22 -20.95
C ARG A 122 11.08 2.40 -19.96
N VAL A 123 11.52 3.02 -18.85
CA VAL A 123 12.22 2.30 -17.78
C VAL A 123 11.31 1.24 -17.16
N PHE A 124 10.05 1.60 -16.86
CA PHE A 124 9.08 0.64 -16.36
C PHE A 124 8.91 -0.56 -17.29
N ASN A 125 8.63 -0.31 -18.58
CA ASN A 125 8.44 -1.38 -19.56
C ASN A 125 9.70 -2.27 -19.69
N PHE A 126 10.89 -1.65 -19.70
CA PHE A 126 12.14 -2.40 -19.74
C PHE A 126 12.32 -3.32 -18.53
N LEU A 127 12.05 -2.84 -17.31
CA LEU A 127 12.10 -3.65 -16.10
C LEU A 127 11.03 -4.74 -16.08
N TRP A 128 9.84 -4.41 -16.56
CA TRP A 128 8.68 -5.28 -16.64
C TRP A 128 8.93 -6.50 -17.55
N GLU A 129 9.50 -6.25 -18.73
CA GLU A 129 9.92 -7.28 -19.68
C GLU A 129 11.09 -8.12 -19.12
N LEU A 130 12.14 -7.46 -18.65
CA LEU A 130 13.36 -8.13 -18.18
C LEU A 130 13.09 -9.10 -17.02
N SER A 131 12.25 -8.67 -16.08
CA SER A 131 11.91 -9.48 -14.91
C SER A 131 10.78 -10.48 -15.20
N ASN A 132 10.19 -10.46 -16.40
CA ASN A 132 8.97 -11.19 -16.77
C ASN A 132 7.87 -11.00 -15.72
N LEU A 133 7.71 -9.75 -15.25
CA LEU A 133 6.84 -9.44 -14.12
C LEU A 133 5.38 -9.65 -14.48
N ALA A 134 4.97 -9.33 -15.71
CA ALA A 134 3.61 -9.57 -16.22
C ALA A 134 3.17 -11.02 -15.97
N ARG A 135 3.94 -12.00 -16.47
CA ARG A 135 3.58 -13.42 -16.34
C ARG A 135 3.54 -13.88 -14.89
N LYS A 136 4.44 -13.36 -14.05
CA LYS A 136 4.50 -13.70 -12.62
C LYS A 136 3.34 -13.11 -11.84
N VAL A 137 2.99 -11.86 -12.11
CA VAL A 137 1.83 -11.19 -11.53
C VAL A 137 0.56 -11.91 -11.95
N GLN A 138 0.38 -12.19 -13.25
CA GLN A 138 -0.75 -12.98 -13.75
C GLN A 138 -0.89 -14.30 -12.98
N ALA A 139 0.21 -15.02 -12.76
CA ALA A 139 0.20 -16.29 -12.03
C ALA A 139 -0.30 -16.15 -10.58
N VAL A 140 0.09 -15.10 -9.85
CA VAL A 140 -0.37 -14.91 -8.46
C VAL A 140 -1.78 -14.34 -8.37
N VAL A 141 -2.17 -13.41 -9.26
CA VAL A 141 -3.51 -12.80 -9.19
C VAL A 141 -4.60 -13.74 -9.71
N SER A 142 -4.27 -14.69 -10.59
CA SER A 142 -5.23 -15.68 -11.14
C SER A 142 -5.34 -16.95 -10.32
N SER A 143 -4.35 -17.25 -9.47
CA SER A 143 -4.38 -18.43 -8.62
C SER A 143 -5.13 -18.16 -7.31
N LYS A 144 -5.36 -19.22 -6.53
CA LYS A 144 -5.94 -19.08 -5.19
C LYS A 144 -4.98 -18.25 -4.32
N ALA A 145 -5.51 -17.24 -3.63
CA ALA A 145 -4.73 -16.39 -2.74
C ALA A 145 -3.94 -17.22 -1.72
N GLY A 146 -2.65 -16.94 -1.58
CA GLY A 146 -1.76 -17.66 -0.67
C GLY A 146 -1.31 -19.03 -1.17
N SER A 147 -1.67 -19.45 -2.39
CA SER A 147 -1.17 -20.69 -3.00
C SER A 147 0.28 -20.55 -3.49
N ALA A 148 0.71 -19.33 -3.85
CA ALA A 148 2.03 -19.03 -4.39
C ALA A 148 2.83 -18.09 -3.49
N ARG A 149 2.82 -18.31 -2.15
CA ARG A 149 3.37 -17.40 -1.13
C ARG A 149 4.80 -16.90 -1.42
N LYS A 150 5.68 -17.80 -1.91
CA LYS A 150 7.06 -17.43 -2.28
C LYS A 150 7.10 -16.45 -3.45
N LEU A 151 6.24 -16.61 -4.43
CA LEU A 151 6.16 -15.72 -5.59
C LEU A 151 5.49 -14.40 -5.21
N GLU A 152 4.43 -14.43 -4.40
CA GLU A 152 3.79 -13.23 -3.83
C GLU A 152 4.81 -12.38 -3.08
N LEU A 153 5.63 -12.99 -2.21
CA LEU A 153 6.72 -12.29 -1.51
C LEU A 153 7.73 -11.68 -2.47
N ARG A 154 8.16 -12.42 -3.50
CA ARG A 154 9.13 -11.92 -4.48
C ARG A 154 8.59 -10.73 -5.28
N ILE A 155 7.31 -10.77 -5.69
CA ILE A 155 6.63 -9.66 -6.36
C ILE A 155 6.54 -8.47 -5.42
N ARG A 156 6.07 -8.67 -4.17
CA ARG A 156 6.00 -7.62 -3.15
C ARG A 156 7.36 -6.94 -2.95
N LEU A 157 8.41 -7.72 -2.72
CA LEU A 157 9.75 -7.19 -2.49
C LEU A 157 10.28 -6.46 -3.71
N PHE A 158 10.07 -6.97 -4.92
CA PHE A 158 10.49 -6.29 -6.14
C PHE A 158 9.75 -4.96 -6.33
N CYS A 159 8.41 -4.96 -6.27
CA CYS A 159 7.62 -3.75 -6.39
C CYS A 159 8.02 -2.72 -5.32
N ARG A 160 8.10 -3.12 -4.04
CA ARG A 160 8.45 -2.21 -2.96
C ARG A 160 9.89 -1.71 -3.04
N ARG A 161 10.86 -2.62 -3.10
CA ARG A 161 12.29 -2.26 -2.99
C ARG A 161 12.92 -1.79 -4.29
N VAL A 162 12.30 -2.02 -5.45
CA VAL A 162 12.85 -1.54 -6.73
C VAL A 162 12.04 -0.36 -7.27
N LEU A 163 10.70 -0.43 -7.20
CA LEU A 163 9.81 0.49 -7.91
C LEU A 163 9.12 1.54 -7.02
N LEU A 164 9.06 1.39 -5.70
CA LEU A 164 8.19 2.23 -4.86
C LEU A 164 8.91 2.94 -3.71
N ASN A 165 9.67 2.23 -2.87
CA ASN A 165 10.15 2.75 -1.58
C ASN A 165 11.15 3.93 -1.67
N HIS A 166 11.73 4.18 -2.83
CA HIS A 166 12.86 5.10 -2.96
C HIS A 166 12.46 6.51 -3.38
N TRP A 167 11.25 6.70 -3.92
CA TRP A 167 10.85 7.99 -4.47
C TRP A 167 10.56 9.03 -3.39
N ILE A 168 11.09 10.24 -3.59
CA ILE A 168 10.95 11.35 -2.65
C ILE A 168 9.62 12.06 -2.88
N HIS A 169 9.22 12.24 -4.15
CA HIS A 169 7.99 12.94 -4.51
C HIS A 169 6.82 11.96 -4.58
N ARG A 170 5.68 12.39 -4.02
CA ARG A 170 4.43 11.61 -4.08
C ARG A 170 3.96 11.38 -5.51
N SER A 171 4.17 12.33 -6.41
CA SER A 171 3.85 12.19 -7.84
C SER A 171 4.56 11.01 -8.49
N ASP A 172 5.85 10.82 -8.18
CA ASP A 172 6.64 9.71 -8.72
C ASP A 172 6.09 8.38 -8.18
N LEU A 173 5.83 8.30 -6.87
CA LEU A 173 5.25 7.11 -6.27
C LEU A 173 3.88 6.76 -6.89
N ALA A 174 3.04 7.78 -7.13
CA ALA A 174 1.74 7.62 -7.77
C ALA A 174 1.88 7.11 -9.21
N PHE A 175 2.82 7.66 -9.98
CA PHE A 175 3.15 7.19 -11.32
C PHE A 175 3.54 5.71 -11.32
N TRP A 176 4.52 5.31 -10.50
CA TRP A 176 5.00 3.92 -10.48
C TRP A 176 3.93 2.94 -10.01
N LEU A 177 3.16 3.29 -8.98
CA LEU A 177 2.05 2.46 -8.51
C LEU A 177 0.96 2.32 -9.59
N THR A 178 0.64 3.42 -10.29
CA THR A 178 -0.32 3.42 -11.40
C THR A 178 0.13 2.48 -12.52
N ARG A 179 1.41 2.52 -12.91
CA ARG A 179 1.96 1.62 -13.94
C ARG A 179 1.93 0.16 -13.53
N ILE A 180 2.08 -0.15 -12.24
CA ILE A 180 1.97 -1.52 -11.73
C ILE A 180 0.52 -2.04 -11.80
N LEU A 181 -0.46 -1.20 -11.50
CA LEU A 181 -1.87 -1.60 -11.34
C LEU A 181 -2.70 -1.51 -12.63
N LYS A 182 -2.67 -0.38 -13.35
CA LYS A 182 -3.57 -0.13 -14.50
C LYS A 182 -3.53 -1.17 -15.64
N PRO A 183 -2.45 -1.93 -15.87
CA PRO A 183 -2.48 -3.02 -16.85
C PRO A 183 -3.45 -4.17 -16.53
N TRP A 184 -3.99 -4.24 -15.31
CA TRP A 184 -4.80 -5.34 -14.81
C TRP A 184 -6.28 -4.96 -14.72
N PRO A 185 -7.22 -5.92 -14.83
CA PRO A 185 -8.62 -5.68 -14.48
C PRO A 185 -8.76 -5.38 -12.98
N ILE A 186 -9.81 -4.64 -12.59
CA ILE A 186 -9.97 -4.09 -11.23
C ILE A 186 -9.81 -5.13 -10.11
N VAL A 187 -10.36 -6.33 -10.28
CA VAL A 187 -10.22 -7.46 -9.33
C VAL A 187 -8.74 -7.83 -9.11
N ASN A 188 -7.96 -7.85 -10.18
CA ASN A 188 -6.53 -8.16 -10.12
C ASN A 188 -5.72 -6.98 -9.61
N GLN A 189 -6.18 -5.74 -9.83
CA GLN A 189 -5.59 -4.54 -9.20
C GLN A 189 -5.73 -4.62 -7.68
N ALA A 190 -6.92 -4.95 -7.16
CA ALA A 190 -7.15 -5.12 -5.72
C ALA A 190 -6.27 -6.23 -5.13
N ARG A 191 -6.22 -7.41 -5.78
CA ARG A 191 -5.33 -8.51 -5.38
C ARG A 191 -3.86 -8.10 -5.36
N LEU A 192 -3.39 -7.43 -6.40
CA LEU A 192 -2.00 -7.01 -6.50
C LEU A 192 -1.68 -5.93 -5.46
N LEU A 193 -2.57 -4.98 -5.23
CA LEU A 193 -2.42 -3.95 -4.21
C LEU A 193 -2.31 -4.60 -2.82
N TYR A 194 -3.14 -5.60 -2.53
CA TYR A 194 -3.05 -6.37 -1.28
C TYR A 194 -1.72 -7.15 -1.17
N ILE A 195 -1.24 -7.78 -2.24
CA ILE A 195 0.07 -8.46 -2.23
C ILE A 195 1.19 -7.47 -1.90
N ILE A 196 1.15 -6.26 -2.46
CA ILE A 196 2.20 -5.25 -2.27
C ILE A 196 2.13 -4.59 -0.88
N PHE A 197 0.94 -4.27 -0.38
CA PHE A 197 0.78 -3.43 0.83
C PHE A 197 0.01 -4.06 1.98
N GLY A 198 -0.67 -5.18 1.75
CA GLY A 198 -1.44 -5.87 2.78
C GLY A 198 -0.58 -6.44 3.92
N PRO A 199 -1.23 -6.94 4.98
CA PRO A 199 -0.55 -7.45 6.16
C PRO A 199 0.40 -8.62 5.87
N VAL A 200 1.51 -8.66 6.60
CA VAL A 200 2.53 -9.70 6.48
C VAL A 200 2.84 -10.34 7.83
N SER A 201 3.29 -11.58 7.78
CA SER A 201 3.78 -12.32 8.94
C SER A 201 5.11 -11.72 9.39
N SER A 202 5.23 -11.48 10.70
CA SER A 202 6.46 -10.96 11.31
C SER A 202 7.63 -11.96 11.25
N LEU A 203 7.34 -13.25 11.07
CA LEU A 203 8.34 -14.33 11.08
C LEU A 203 9.01 -14.52 9.72
N ASP A 204 8.22 -14.52 8.63
CA ASP A 204 8.68 -14.91 7.29
C ASP A 204 8.38 -13.87 6.20
N GLY A 205 7.67 -12.79 6.54
CA GLY A 205 7.30 -11.72 5.61
C GLY A 205 6.25 -12.11 4.57
N TYR A 206 5.67 -13.31 4.63
CA TYR A 206 4.61 -13.71 3.70
C TYR A 206 3.34 -12.92 3.93
N VAL A 207 2.58 -12.72 2.85
CA VAL A 207 1.27 -12.06 2.87
C VAL A 207 0.27 -12.93 3.64
N VAL A 208 -0.39 -12.34 4.65
CA VAL A 208 -1.32 -13.06 5.54
C VAL A 208 -2.75 -12.70 5.17
N TRP A 209 -3.26 -13.36 4.12
CA TRP A 209 -4.61 -13.14 3.60
C TRP A 209 -5.72 -13.33 4.65
N GLN A 210 -5.57 -14.33 5.53
CA GLN A 210 -6.57 -14.63 6.56
C GLN A 210 -6.70 -13.55 7.63
N LYS A 211 -5.70 -12.67 7.76
CA LYS A 211 -5.70 -11.62 8.78
C LYS A 211 -6.90 -10.67 8.62
N MET A 212 -7.41 -10.49 7.40
CA MET A 212 -8.58 -9.63 7.15
C MET A 212 -9.92 -10.31 7.37
N ILE A 213 -9.94 -11.64 7.44
CA ILE A 213 -11.17 -12.47 7.45
C ILE A 213 -11.45 -13.02 8.84
N GLU A 214 -10.42 -13.45 9.57
CA GLU A 214 -10.61 -14.21 10.81
C GLU A 214 -10.67 -13.33 12.06
N ARG A 215 -9.87 -12.24 12.12
CA ARG A 215 -9.74 -11.42 13.34
C ARG A 215 -9.59 -9.92 13.03
N PRO A 216 -9.94 -9.04 13.98
CA PRO A 216 -9.58 -7.63 13.90
C PRO A 216 -8.08 -7.43 13.66
N THR A 217 -7.75 -6.66 12.63
CA THR A 217 -6.38 -6.31 12.25
C THR A 217 -5.98 -4.99 12.90
N ASP A 218 -4.75 -4.92 13.40
CA ASP A 218 -4.18 -3.71 13.98
C ASP A 218 -3.92 -2.60 12.94
N GLU A 219 -3.87 -1.36 13.41
CA GLU A 219 -3.64 -0.17 12.58
C GLU A 219 -2.35 -0.27 11.75
N THR A 220 -1.26 -0.72 12.39
CA THR A 220 0.08 -0.73 11.78
C THR A 220 0.15 -1.64 10.56
N SER A 221 -0.59 -2.74 10.60
CA SER A 221 -0.68 -3.71 9.50
C SER A 221 -1.44 -3.17 8.28
N LEU A 222 -2.38 -2.23 8.48
CA LEU A 222 -3.18 -1.64 7.41
C LEU A 222 -2.63 -0.31 6.90
N LYS A 223 -1.78 0.35 7.66
CA LYS A 223 -1.23 1.67 7.34
C LYS A 223 -0.67 1.75 5.91
N GLY A 224 0.15 0.78 5.50
CA GLY A 224 0.74 0.77 4.16
C GLY A 224 -0.29 0.66 3.03
N LEU A 225 -1.37 -0.11 3.24
CA LEU A 225 -2.46 -0.25 2.29
C LEU A 225 -3.30 1.03 2.21
N ALA A 226 -3.63 1.62 3.36
CA ALA A 226 -4.35 2.89 3.44
C ALA A 226 -3.57 4.05 2.79
N GLU A 227 -2.25 4.11 3.00
CA GLU A 227 -1.38 5.11 2.36
C GLU A 227 -1.34 4.94 0.84
N ALA A 228 -1.35 3.70 0.35
CA ALA A 228 -1.43 3.45 -1.09
C ALA A 228 -2.78 3.89 -1.68
N ILE A 229 -3.90 3.64 -0.99
CA ILE A 229 -5.23 4.12 -1.42
C ILE A 229 -5.29 5.65 -1.42
N LYS A 230 -4.75 6.30 -0.38
CA LYS A 230 -4.59 7.77 -0.32
C LYS A 230 -3.83 8.32 -1.51
N LEU A 231 -2.75 7.66 -1.88
CA LEU A 231 -1.92 8.06 -3.00
C LEU A 231 -2.69 7.99 -4.33
N LEU A 232 -3.48 6.93 -4.54
CA LEU A 232 -4.28 6.74 -5.75
C LEU A 232 -5.48 7.69 -5.83
N TYR A 233 -6.01 8.13 -4.70
CA TYR A 233 -7.07 9.15 -4.66
C TYR A 233 -6.54 10.58 -4.78
N GLY A 234 -5.24 10.78 -4.57
CA GLY A 234 -4.59 12.08 -4.63
C GLY A 234 -4.65 12.69 -6.04
N THR A 235 -4.62 14.02 -6.10
CA THR A 235 -4.60 14.77 -7.38
C THR A 235 -3.38 14.46 -8.26
N GLU A 236 -2.33 13.91 -7.65
CA GLU A 236 -1.11 13.48 -8.30
C GLU A 236 -1.32 12.22 -9.16
N ALA A 237 -2.31 11.39 -8.84
CA ALA A 237 -2.64 10.17 -9.57
C ALA A 237 -3.61 10.48 -10.72
N ARG A 238 -3.15 11.22 -11.73
CA ARG A 238 -3.97 11.76 -12.85
C ARG A 238 -4.81 10.71 -13.62
N GLU A 239 -4.42 9.45 -13.58
CA GLU A 239 -5.10 8.34 -14.26
C GLU A 239 -6.18 7.66 -13.38
N TRP A 240 -6.38 8.12 -12.15
CA TRP A 240 -7.33 7.57 -11.20
C TRP A 240 -8.47 8.53 -10.93
N THR A 241 -9.69 8.03 -11.12
CA THR A 241 -10.92 8.72 -10.73
C THR A 241 -11.34 8.30 -9.32
N ALA A 242 -12.24 9.07 -8.71
CA ALA A 242 -12.85 8.68 -7.44
C ALA A 242 -13.57 7.32 -7.57
N ASP A 243 -14.23 7.07 -8.71
CA ASP A 243 -14.94 5.82 -8.99
C ASP A 243 -13.98 4.62 -9.16
N ASP A 244 -12.80 4.83 -9.76
CA ASP A 244 -11.76 3.80 -9.82
C ASP A 244 -11.32 3.39 -8.40
N VAL A 245 -11.11 4.37 -7.52
CA VAL A 245 -10.69 4.11 -6.12
C VAL A 245 -11.81 3.45 -5.32
N ILE A 246 -13.07 3.88 -5.49
CA ILE A 246 -14.23 3.22 -4.86
C ILE A 246 -14.28 1.75 -5.31
N SER A 247 -14.17 1.49 -6.61
CA SER A 247 -14.22 0.14 -7.17
C SER A 247 -13.08 -0.72 -6.63
N LEU A 248 -11.87 -0.14 -6.50
CA LEU A 248 -10.72 -0.83 -5.92
C LEU A 248 -10.93 -1.20 -4.45
N VAL A 249 -11.55 -0.31 -3.66
CA VAL A 249 -11.87 -0.55 -2.25
C VAL A 249 -12.97 -1.59 -2.10
N ASP A 250 -14.03 -1.51 -2.91
CA ASP A 250 -15.12 -2.49 -2.93
C ASP A 250 -14.55 -3.88 -3.30
N GLU A 251 -13.66 -3.98 -4.29
CA GLU A 251 -12.99 -5.25 -4.64
C GLU A 251 -12.04 -5.77 -3.56
N LEU A 252 -11.29 -4.89 -2.88
CA LEU A 252 -10.45 -5.28 -1.75
C LEU A 252 -11.29 -5.92 -0.64
N SER A 253 -12.46 -5.36 -0.33
CA SER A 253 -13.32 -5.82 0.77
C SER A 253 -13.83 -7.26 0.62
N VAL A 254 -13.67 -7.86 -0.56
CA VAL A 254 -14.10 -9.23 -0.88
C VAL A 254 -12.98 -10.15 -1.35
N VAL A 255 -11.71 -9.71 -1.27
CA VAL A 255 -10.54 -10.46 -1.76
C VAL A 255 -9.65 -10.91 -0.59
N PRO A 256 -9.41 -12.22 -0.41
CA PRO A 256 -9.86 -13.34 -1.23
C PRO A 256 -11.27 -13.83 -0.89
N GLN A 257 -11.81 -13.37 0.23
CA GLN A 257 -13.16 -13.58 0.71
C GLN A 257 -13.61 -12.27 1.38
N GLU A 258 -14.89 -12.20 1.77
CA GLU A 258 -15.44 -11.06 2.50
C GLU A 258 -14.61 -10.76 3.75
N TRP A 259 -14.11 -9.53 3.85
CA TRP A 259 -13.38 -9.05 5.01
C TRP A 259 -14.34 -8.78 6.15
N LEU A 260 -13.82 -8.89 7.37
CA LEU A 260 -14.56 -8.43 8.54
C LEU A 260 -14.89 -6.94 8.38
N MET A 261 -16.13 -6.58 8.70
CA MET A 261 -16.60 -5.21 8.64
C MET A 261 -15.76 -4.27 9.52
N GLU A 262 -15.24 -4.76 10.66
CA GLU A 262 -14.30 -4.00 11.50
C GLU A 262 -13.01 -3.65 10.74
N ASN A 263 -12.49 -4.57 9.93
CA ASN A 263 -11.28 -4.37 9.13
C ASN A 263 -11.52 -3.42 7.94
N ASN A 264 -12.70 -3.51 7.30
CA ASN A 264 -13.14 -2.55 6.29
C ASN A 264 -13.27 -1.14 6.88
N ALA A 265 -13.92 -1.01 8.04
CA ALA A 265 -14.07 0.25 8.76
C ALA A 265 -12.72 0.86 9.09
N ARG A 266 -11.80 0.08 9.68
CA ARG A 266 -10.45 0.52 10.03
C ARG A 266 -9.65 0.97 8.81
N LEU A 267 -9.72 0.25 7.68
CA LEU A 267 -9.07 0.67 6.44
C LEU A 267 -9.60 2.01 5.93
N LEU A 268 -10.92 2.23 5.96
CA LEU A 268 -11.53 3.48 5.50
C LEU A 268 -11.17 4.66 6.39
N LEU A 269 -11.21 4.48 7.72
CA LEU A 269 -10.71 5.45 8.70
C LEU A 269 -9.27 5.85 8.40
N LEU A 270 -8.39 4.86 8.20
CA LEU A 270 -6.99 5.09 7.88
C LEU A 270 -6.77 5.72 6.52
N SER A 271 -7.65 5.47 5.55
CA SER A 271 -7.59 6.04 4.18
C SER A 271 -7.97 7.53 4.16
N GLY A 272 -8.55 8.05 5.24
CA GLY A 272 -8.78 9.48 5.45
C GLY A 272 -10.15 9.97 4.99
N ASN A 273 -10.51 11.16 5.47
CA ASN A 273 -11.89 11.68 5.45
C ASN A 273 -12.53 11.73 4.06
N ASN A 274 -11.78 12.16 3.04
CA ASN A 274 -12.34 12.33 1.70
C ASN A 274 -12.67 10.97 1.07
N ILE A 275 -11.75 10.01 1.13
CA ILE A 275 -11.98 8.65 0.61
C ILE A 275 -13.11 7.98 1.37
N CYS A 276 -13.05 8.03 2.70
CA CYS A 276 -14.08 7.46 3.57
C CYS A 276 -15.47 8.02 3.22
N TYR A 277 -15.60 9.35 3.14
CA TYR A 277 -16.86 9.98 2.75
C TYR A 277 -17.32 9.54 1.35
N THR A 278 -16.43 9.53 0.36
CA THR A 278 -16.75 9.18 -1.03
C THR A 278 -17.25 7.73 -1.15
N VAL A 279 -16.62 6.78 -0.44
CA VAL A 279 -17.07 5.38 -0.41
C VAL A 279 -18.44 5.25 0.27
N LEU A 280 -18.64 5.89 1.43
CA LEU A 280 -19.91 5.85 2.15
C LEU A 280 -21.05 6.52 1.36
N ALA A 281 -20.77 7.66 0.73
CA ALA A 281 -21.70 8.37 -0.13
C ALA A 281 -22.08 7.53 -1.35
N SER A 282 -21.12 6.83 -1.98
CA SER A 282 -21.41 5.90 -3.08
C SER A 282 -22.35 4.77 -2.64
N LYS A 283 -22.18 4.20 -1.43
CA LYS A 283 -23.10 3.19 -0.88
C LYS A 283 -24.52 3.76 -0.68
N ALA A 284 -24.63 4.99 -0.19
CA ALA A 284 -25.90 5.69 -0.03
C ALA A 284 -26.63 5.91 -1.38
N VAL A 285 -25.92 6.45 -2.38
CA VAL A 285 -26.48 6.73 -3.72
C VAL A 285 -26.94 5.44 -4.42
N ASN A 286 -26.22 4.33 -4.22
CA ASN A 286 -26.57 3.03 -4.79
C ASN A 286 -27.66 2.26 -4.00
N GLY A 287 -28.34 2.90 -3.05
CA GLY A 287 -29.43 2.26 -2.28
C GLY A 287 -28.97 1.21 -1.28
N ARG A 288 -27.66 1.10 -0.98
CA ARG A 288 -27.08 0.11 -0.07
C ARG A 288 -27.15 0.57 1.39
N ALA A 289 -28.31 1.09 1.82
CA ALA A 289 -28.47 1.75 3.12
C ALA A 289 -28.23 0.82 4.32
N MET A 290 -28.63 -0.46 4.23
CA MET A 290 -28.41 -1.45 5.29
C MET A 290 -26.93 -1.81 5.46
N GLU A 291 -26.21 -2.01 4.35
CA GLU A 291 -24.76 -2.26 4.36
C GLU A 291 -24.01 -1.05 4.93
N LEU A 292 -24.38 0.15 4.48
CA LEU A 292 -23.84 1.41 4.98
C LEU A 292 -24.08 1.59 6.48
N ALA A 293 -25.28 1.26 6.97
CA ALA A 293 -25.60 1.33 8.39
C ALA A 293 -24.69 0.42 9.22
N LYS A 294 -24.55 -0.86 8.80
CA LYS A 294 -23.63 -1.81 9.46
C LYS A 294 -22.19 -1.28 9.47
N LEU A 295 -21.69 -0.83 8.33
CA LEU A 295 -20.35 -0.27 8.21
C LEU A 295 -20.16 0.94 9.13
N MET A 296 -21.14 1.85 9.21
CA MET A 296 -21.09 2.98 10.13
C MET A 296 -21.00 2.55 11.59
N VAL A 297 -21.73 1.53 12.02
CA VAL A 297 -21.61 1.04 13.40
C VAL A 297 -20.23 0.45 13.67
N PHE A 298 -19.66 -0.32 12.73
CA PHE A 298 -18.29 -0.81 12.85
C PHE A 298 -17.26 0.33 12.88
N MET A 299 -17.49 1.42 12.14
CA MET A 299 -16.63 2.60 12.22
C MET A 299 -16.70 3.26 13.60
N VAL A 300 -17.88 3.34 14.22
CA VAL A 300 -18.03 3.82 15.60
C VAL A 300 -17.29 2.89 16.57
N LEU A 301 -17.43 1.56 16.41
CA LEU A 301 -16.72 0.58 17.22
C LEU A 301 -15.19 0.73 17.11
N VAL A 302 -14.66 0.90 15.89
CA VAL A 302 -13.23 1.14 15.67
C VAL A 302 -12.81 2.47 16.29
N CYS A 303 -13.65 3.51 16.25
CA CYS A 303 -13.35 4.77 16.94
C CYS A 303 -13.19 4.58 18.46
N GLU A 304 -14.02 3.75 19.08
CA GLU A 304 -13.89 3.44 20.51
C GLU A 304 -12.62 2.63 20.79
N LYS A 305 -12.40 1.55 20.03
CA LYS A 305 -11.27 0.62 20.24
C LYS A 305 -9.91 1.29 20.01
N ASP A 306 -9.79 2.07 18.94
CA ASP A 306 -8.54 2.68 18.52
C ASP A 306 -8.42 4.15 19.01
N LEU A 307 -9.32 4.59 19.89
CA LEU A 307 -9.34 5.91 20.52
C LEU A 307 -9.42 7.10 19.53
N TYR A 308 -10.14 6.93 18.43
CA TYR A 308 -10.47 8.02 17.51
C TYR A 308 -11.61 8.91 18.05
N CYS A 309 -11.69 10.14 17.54
CA CYS A 309 -12.69 11.11 17.97
C CYS A 309 -14.13 10.70 17.57
N MET A 310 -15.00 10.45 18.54
CA MET A 310 -16.41 10.11 18.28
C MET A 310 -17.19 11.22 17.57
N GLU A 311 -16.86 12.50 17.79
CA GLU A 311 -17.48 13.60 17.04
C GLU A 311 -17.23 13.48 15.54
N TRP A 312 -16.09 12.89 15.14
CA TRP A 312 -15.80 12.66 13.73
C TRP A 312 -16.78 11.66 13.13
N ALA A 313 -17.08 10.55 13.82
CA ALA A 313 -18.01 9.54 13.34
C ALA A 313 -19.43 10.12 13.20
N VAL A 314 -19.87 10.93 14.16
CA VAL A 314 -21.16 11.65 14.08
C VAL A 314 -21.18 12.63 12.91
N LYS A 315 -20.12 13.44 12.73
CA LYS A 315 -20.00 14.37 11.59
C LYS A 315 -20.00 13.63 10.25
N MET A 316 -19.36 12.47 10.17
CA MET A 316 -19.34 11.63 8.98
C MET A 316 -20.75 11.09 8.68
N MET A 317 -21.43 10.50 9.68
CA MET A 317 -22.82 10.06 9.55
C MET A 317 -23.72 11.21 9.06
N GLN A 318 -23.64 12.39 9.66
CA GLN A 318 -24.43 13.56 9.25
C GLN A 318 -24.15 13.98 7.80
N LYS A 319 -22.90 13.92 7.35
CA LYS A 319 -22.55 14.20 5.96
C LYS A 319 -23.15 13.18 5.00
N VAL A 320 -23.12 11.90 5.36
CA VAL A 320 -23.71 10.81 4.56
C VAL A 320 -25.24 10.91 4.57
N CYS A 321 -25.87 11.25 5.70
CA CYS A 321 -27.31 11.50 5.79
C CYS A 321 -27.79 12.56 4.79
N LYS A 322 -26.97 13.58 4.51
CA LYS A 322 -27.29 14.64 3.54
C LYS A 322 -27.26 14.17 2.08
N VAL A 323 -26.66 13.02 1.79
CA VAL A 323 -26.61 12.42 0.45
C VAL A 323 -27.96 11.83 0.05
N PHE A 324 -28.73 11.32 1.02
CA PHE A 324 -30.09 10.83 0.76
C PHE A 324 -31.01 11.97 0.33
N SER A 325 -31.76 11.72 -0.74
CA SER A 325 -32.55 12.74 -1.43
C SER A 325 -33.85 13.01 -0.69
N THR A 326 -34.45 11.98 -0.10
CA THR A 326 -35.75 12.09 0.56
C THR A 326 -35.65 12.02 2.09
N PRO A 327 -36.55 12.69 2.84
CA PRO A 327 -36.63 12.54 4.30
C PRO A 327 -36.90 11.10 4.72
N TRP A 328 -37.66 10.35 3.91
CA TRP A 328 -37.94 8.94 4.15
C TRP A 328 -36.66 8.09 4.11
N GLU A 329 -35.83 8.21 3.07
CA GLU A 329 -34.54 7.52 2.97
C GLU A 329 -33.63 7.82 4.18
N ARG A 330 -33.58 9.09 4.61
CA ARG A 330 -32.81 9.51 5.79
C ARG A 330 -33.30 8.80 7.05
N ASN A 331 -34.61 8.79 7.27
CA ASN A 331 -35.21 8.14 8.43
C ASN A 331 -34.99 6.62 8.40
N SER A 332 -35.14 5.99 7.23
CA SER A 332 -34.84 4.57 7.04
C SER A 332 -33.38 4.25 7.34
N PHE A 333 -32.44 5.06 6.86
CA PHE A 333 -31.02 4.88 7.16
C PHE A 333 -30.72 4.96 8.67
N LEU A 334 -31.28 5.96 9.37
CA LEU A 334 -31.10 6.09 10.82
C LEU A 334 -31.71 4.90 11.57
N GLN A 335 -32.88 4.41 11.14
CA GLN A 335 -33.47 3.19 11.71
C GLN A 335 -32.59 1.95 11.46
N TYR A 336 -32.01 1.81 10.26
CA TYR A 336 -31.07 0.72 10.00
C TYR A 336 -29.81 0.81 10.86
N LEU A 337 -29.34 2.02 11.17
CA LEU A 337 -28.19 2.25 12.04
C LEU A 337 -28.48 1.82 13.48
N GLU A 338 -29.61 2.23 14.05
CA GLU A 338 -30.04 1.79 15.39
C GLU A 338 -30.27 0.28 15.45
N ASN A 339 -30.94 -0.26 14.43
CA ASN A 339 -31.12 -1.70 14.33
C ASN A 339 -29.77 -2.42 14.23
N ALA A 340 -28.80 -1.90 13.49
CA ALA A 340 -27.47 -2.51 13.39
C ALA A 340 -26.73 -2.53 14.74
N PHE A 341 -26.81 -1.47 15.55
CA PHE A 341 -26.32 -1.49 16.93
C PHE A 341 -27.00 -2.59 17.76
N ALA A 342 -28.33 -2.63 17.72
CA ALA A 342 -29.11 -3.59 18.50
C ALA A 342 -28.77 -5.04 18.12
N HIS A 343 -28.72 -5.37 16.83
CA HIS A 343 -28.36 -6.72 16.37
C HIS A 343 -26.94 -7.10 16.83
N MET A 344 -25.95 -6.23 16.64
CA MET A 344 -24.57 -6.56 17.03
C MET A 344 -24.40 -6.71 18.55
N LEU A 345 -25.12 -5.92 19.35
CA LEU A 345 -25.13 -6.07 20.80
C LEU A 345 -25.75 -7.40 21.21
N MET A 346 -26.88 -7.77 20.61
CA MET A 346 -27.53 -9.05 20.89
C MET A 346 -26.67 -10.24 20.47
N ASP A 347 -26.03 -10.18 19.30
CA ASP A 347 -25.14 -11.23 18.80
C ASP A 347 -23.92 -11.40 19.74
N THR A 348 -23.30 -10.29 20.17
CA THR A 348 -22.16 -10.32 21.09
C THR A 348 -22.57 -10.76 22.50
N LEU A 349 -23.73 -10.34 22.98
CA LEU A 349 -24.26 -10.77 24.26
C LEU A 349 -24.54 -12.28 24.25
N GLN A 350 -25.13 -12.78 23.17
CA GLN A 350 -25.40 -14.21 23.01
C GLN A 350 -24.10 -15.02 22.95
N SER A 351 -23.05 -14.52 22.28
CA SER A 351 -21.75 -15.19 22.24
C SER A 351 -21.06 -15.23 23.61
N VAL A 352 -21.20 -14.18 24.42
CA VAL A 352 -20.72 -14.15 25.82
C VAL A 352 -21.48 -15.16 26.68
N LEU A 353 -22.81 -15.22 26.55
CA LEU A 353 -23.66 -16.13 27.34
C LEU A 353 -23.49 -17.60 26.95
N ALA A 354 -23.06 -17.89 25.72
CA ALA A 354 -22.89 -19.24 25.21
C ALA A 354 -21.63 -19.99 25.70
N GLY A 355 -20.66 -19.27 26.32
CA GLY A 355 -19.58 -19.80 27.16
C GLY A 355 -18.65 -20.88 26.55
N GLY A 356 -17.40 -20.49 26.26
CA GLY A 356 -16.27 -21.41 26.05
C GLY A 356 -15.04 -20.86 26.76
N LEU A 357 -14.39 -21.68 27.61
CA LEU A 357 -13.42 -21.29 28.64
C LEU A 357 -12.20 -20.44 28.17
N ASP A 358 -11.90 -20.35 26.87
CA ASP A 358 -10.81 -19.53 26.31
C ASP A 358 -11.29 -18.29 25.51
N GLU A 359 -12.59 -18.15 25.21
CA GLU A 359 -13.17 -17.02 24.44
C GLU A 359 -13.94 -16.00 25.30
N GLU A 360 -14.19 -16.31 26.58
CA GLU A 360 -14.98 -15.47 27.49
C GLU A 360 -14.39 -14.07 27.69
N ASP A 361 -13.07 -13.94 27.86
CA ASP A 361 -12.41 -12.66 28.09
C ASP A 361 -12.45 -11.75 26.85
N SER A 362 -12.24 -12.31 25.65
CA SER A 362 -12.26 -11.54 24.41
C SER A 362 -13.67 -11.10 24.03
N ASN A 363 -14.66 -11.96 24.24
CA ASN A 363 -16.06 -11.65 23.93
C ASN A 363 -16.63 -10.61 24.91
N SER A 364 -16.28 -10.72 26.20
CA SER A 364 -16.65 -9.74 27.22
C SER A 364 -16.04 -8.36 26.93
N LEU A 365 -14.77 -8.32 26.52
CA LEU A 365 -14.11 -7.07 26.14
C LEU A 365 -14.74 -6.45 24.88
N ASN A 366 -15.09 -7.27 23.88
CA ASN A 366 -15.80 -6.79 22.68
C ASN A 366 -17.18 -6.22 23.03
N LEU A 367 -17.94 -6.86 23.93
CA LEU A 367 -19.22 -6.35 24.41
C LEU A 367 -19.03 -5.00 25.13
N PHE A 368 -18.03 -4.90 26.00
CA PHE A 368 -17.69 -3.65 26.69
C PHE A 368 -17.40 -2.51 25.69
N HIS A 369 -16.56 -2.75 24.69
CA HIS A 369 -16.29 -1.76 23.65
C HIS A 369 -17.53 -1.39 22.85
N LEU A 370 -18.40 -2.34 22.52
CA LEU A 370 -19.60 -2.06 21.75
C LEU A 370 -20.62 -1.21 22.52
N VAL A 371 -20.83 -1.50 23.81
CA VAL A 371 -21.70 -0.70 24.69
C VAL A 371 -21.15 0.72 24.85
N ASN A 372 -19.85 0.88 25.08
CA ASN A 372 -19.23 2.20 25.18
C ASN A 372 -19.28 2.95 23.85
N ALA A 373 -19.01 2.28 22.74
CA ALA A 373 -19.11 2.84 21.39
C ALA A 373 -20.52 3.40 21.13
N GLN A 374 -21.57 2.63 21.45
CA GLN A 374 -22.95 3.10 21.34
C GLN A 374 -23.21 4.31 22.25
N ALA A 375 -22.86 4.23 23.54
CA ALA A 375 -23.10 5.30 24.50
C ALA A 375 -22.40 6.61 24.12
N ASN A 376 -21.11 6.53 23.76
CA ASN A 376 -20.31 7.69 23.37
C ASN A 376 -20.80 8.31 22.05
N PHE A 377 -21.23 7.49 21.09
CA PHE A 377 -21.80 7.96 19.84
C PHE A 377 -23.11 8.74 20.06
N HIS A 378 -24.04 8.18 20.84
CA HIS A 378 -25.30 8.86 21.17
C HIS A 378 -25.08 10.12 22.01
N LYS A 379 -24.14 10.08 22.95
CA LYS A 379 -23.72 11.26 23.71
C LYS A 379 -23.21 12.37 22.78
N ALA A 380 -22.38 12.02 21.78
CA ALA A 380 -21.87 12.99 20.80
C ALA A 380 -22.98 13.55 19.91
N ILE A 381 -23.96 12.73 19.50
CA ILE A 381 -25.15 13.19 18.77
C ILE A 381 -25.92 14.22 19.60
N LEU A 382 -26.23 13.90 20.86
CA LEU A 382 -26.97 14.79 21.76
C LEU A 382 -26.23 16.12 21.97
N TYR A 383 -24.93 16.06 22.22
CA TYR A 383 -24.11 17.26 22.42
C TYR A 383 -24.11 18.16 21.18
N MET A 384 -23.97 17.57 19.99
CA MET A 384 -24.00 18.31 18.73
C MET A 384 -25.38 18.93 18.44
N ALA A 385 -26.46 18.19 18.71
CA ALA A 385 -27.83 18.68 18.54
C ALA A 385 -28.10 19.88 19.46
N MET A 386 -27.75 19.78 20.74
CA MET A 386 -27.93 20.87 21.71
C MET A 386 -27.11 22.11 21.35
N ARG A 387 -25.87 21.92 20.88
CA ARG A 387 -25.00 23.04 20.47
C ARG A 387 -25.53 23.76 19.23
N SER A 388 -26.15 23.04 18.29
CA SER A 388 -26.79 23.65 17.12
C SER A 388 -28.01 24.49 17.50
N SER A 389 -28.82 24.04 18.46
CA SER A 389 -30.00 24.77 18.95
C SER A 389 -29.64 26.05 19.71
N ILE A 390 -28.51 26.06 20.43
CA ILE A 390 -28.05 27.23 21.21
C ILE A 390 -27.44 28.32 20.30
N CYS A 391 -26.90 27.97 19.13
CA CYS A 391 -26.36 28.96 18.18
C CYS A 391 -27.41 29.57 17.23
N THR A 392 -28.66 29.08 17.27
CA THR A 392 -29.80 29.59 16.49
C THR A 392 -30.76 30.46 17.31
N ILE A 393 -30.41 30.75 18.56
CA ILE A 393 -31.05 31.73 19.45
C ILE A 393 -30.06 32.88 19.61
#